data_AF-A0A2M9JA41-F1
#
_entry.id   AF-A0A2M9JA41-F1
#
_cell.length_a   1.000
_cell.length_b   1.000
_cell.length_c   1.000
_cell.angle_alpha   90.00
_cell.angle_beta   90.00
_cell.angle_gamma   90.00
#
_symmetry.space_group_name_H-M   'P 1'
#
loop_
_entity.id
_entity.type
_entity.pdbx_description
1 polymer ?
#
loop_
_entity_poly.entity_id
_entity_poly.type
_entity_poly.pdbx_seq_one_letter_code
_entity_poly.pdbx_strand_id
1 'polypeptide(L)'
;MSGSQQAAPSDLRADVRYRTDGKHTLYGIGLRWRIGENAADQGAWPPPEDWNNGEAPYPHEYEVWINGEVCQTVFLHWPAWDWAPSNSHWVDLGEEPGAEYRVKIRAKSDGGFTAFTDEVTVGSDHARPWSAPRLPRGERRSVDAGPRHGTVNHPRSRAAVAIRDSDPSRICVEARRLNTSTTWQEVIPGAARMLDDYPWNNGQRYLEYRKFFEGATVPSTGNEAFRGLDLAPDDTLGEWPLTELDTSAPTQTFSYDYTAYHTNETWSHRWFVTRADWDAAGGLRWEDLEPIPFLVEVQGSHHEEESSAWEFASFPRRTGRAAIVHIWGGHGGPDTPDGSNGGKTGEFFASTCDVMLRS
;
A
#
# COMPACT_ATOMS: atom_id res chain seq x y z
N MET A 1 -10.74 23.84 30.63
CA MET A 1 -10.33 23.25 29.34
C MET A 1 -9.68 21.92 29.64
N SER A 2 -10.46 20.83 29.66
CA SER A 2 -9.87 19.49 29.74
C SER A 2 -9.35 19.16 28.35
N GLY A 3 -8.03 19.21 28.16
CA GLY A 3 -7.43 18.65 26.95
C GLY A 3 -7.81 17.18 26.91
N SER A 4 -8.61 16.78 25.93
CA SER A 4 -8.82 15.37 25.64
C SER A 4 -7.47 14.81 25.24
N GLN A 5 -6.82 14.11 26.15
CA GLN A 5 -5.59 13.38 25.85
C GLN A 5 -5.98 12.34 24.79
N GLN A 6 -5.50 12.50 23.56
CA GLN A 6 -5.77 11.55 22.48
C GLN A 6 -5.34 10.15 22.92
N ALA A 7 -6.14 9.14 22.56
CA ALA A 7 -5.96 7.79 23.06
C ALA A 7 -4.64 7.20 22.54
N ALA A 8 -3.84 6.62 23.42
CA ALA A 8 -2.70 5.80 23.04
C ALA A 8 -3.17 4.36 22.77
N PRO A 9 -2.62 3.67 21.76
CA PRO A 9 -2.93 2.26 21.54
C PRO A 9 -2.47 1.43 22.74
N SER A 10 -3.25 0.41 23.10
CA SER A 10 -2.94 -0.53 24.17
C SER A 10 -3.52 -1.91 23.87
N ASP A 11 -3.25 -2.92 24.71
CA ASP A 11 -3.80 -4.27 24.55
C ASP A 11 -3.62 -4.87 23.14
N LEU A 12 -2.39 -4.76 22.60
CA LEU A 12 -2.06 -5.27 21.28
C LEU A 12 -2.25 -6.80 21.24
N ARG A 13 -2.93 -7.26 20.20
CA ARG A 13 -3.09 -8.66 19.81
C ARG A 13 -2.52 -8.83 18.42
N ALA A 14 -1.82 -9.92 18.21
CA ALA A 14 -1.25 -10.28 16.93
C ALA A 14 -1.47 -11.77 16.67
N ASP A 15 -1.73 -12.12 15.41
CA ASP A 15 -1.74 -13.50 14.95
C ASP A 15 -1.24 -13.59 13.51
N VAL A 16 -0.49 -14.65 13.18
CA VAL A 16 -0.04 -14.88 11.80
C VAL A 16 -1.18 -15.52 11.01
N ARG A 17 -1.48 -14.98 9.85
CA ARG A 17 -2.42 -15.58 8.90
C ARG A 17 -1.80 -15.76 7.54
N TYR A 18 -2.47 -16.55 6.70
CA TYR A 18 -2.13 -16.69 5.30
C TYR A 18 -3.36 -16.58 4.39
N ARG A 19 -3.15 -16.09 3.18
CA ARG A 19 -4.15 -16.03 2.11
C ARG A 19 -3.52 -16.41 0.77
N THR A 20 -4.35 -16.72 -0.21
CA THR A 20 -3.90 -17.06 -1.56
C THR A 20 -4.08 -15.88 -2.50
N ASP A 21 -3.02 -15.42 -3.13
CA ASP A 21 -3.06 -14.41 -4.20
C ASP A 21 -2.71 -15.13 -5.51
N GLY A 22 -3.73 -15.66 -6.19
CA GLY A 22 -3.57 -16.58 -7.31
C GLY A 22 -2.78 -17.84 -6.90
N LYS A 23 -1.59 -18.02 -7.51
CA LYS A 23 -0.67 -19.13 -7.21
C LYS A 23 0.18 -18.92 -5.95
N HIS A 24 0.21 -17.71 -5.40
CA HIS A 24 1.06 -17.34 -4.28
C HIS A 24 0.33 -17.56 -2.95
N THR A 25 1.02 -18.10 -1.95
CA THR A 25 0.52 -18.10 -0.56
C THR A 25 1.22 -16.98 0.18
N LEU A 26 0.46 -15.96 0.58
CA LEU A 26 0.97 -14.79 1.27
C LEU A 26 0.66 -14.86 2.75
N TYR A 27 1.70 -14.69 3.56
CA TYR A 27 1.62 -14.61 4.99
C TYR A 27 1.57 -13.15 5.44
N GLY A 28 1.01 -12.94 6.61
CA GLY A 28 1.03 -11.63 7.26
C GLY A 28 0.62 -11.70 8.72
N ILE A 29 0.82 -10.59 9.41
CA ILE A 29 0.44 -10.44 10.81
C ILE A 29 -0.86 -9.63 10.86
N GLY A 30 -1.91 -10.25 11.37
CA GLY A 30 -3.14 -9.56 11.73
C GLY A 30 -2.97 -8.88 13.08
N LEU A 31 -3.06 -7.54 13.10
CA LEU A 31 -2.96 -6.72 14.30
C LEU A 31 -4.34 -6.22 14.72
N ARG A 32 -4.61 -6.26 16.02
CA ARG A 32 -5.79 -5.67 16.67
C ARG A 32 -5.35 -5.03 17.99
N TRP A 33 -5.85 -3.85 18.32
CA TRP A 33 -5.50 -3.16 19.57
C TRP A 33 -6.70 -2.45 20.18
N ARG A 34 -6.55 -1.98 21.41
CA ARG A 34 -7.49 -1.05 22.03
C ARG A 34 -7.11 0.39 21.67
N ILE A 35 -8.10 1.18 21.27
CA ILE A 35 -7.98 2.64 21.09
C ILE A 35 -9.25 3.33 21.57
N GLY A 36 -9.13 4.26 22.52
CA GLY A 36 -10.31 4.79 23.24
C GLY A 36 -11.14 3.67 23.86
N GLU A 37 -12.45 3.68 23.64
CA GLU A 37 -13.37 2.59 24.05
C GLU A 37 -13.48 1.46 23.00
N ASN A 38 -12.77 1.55 21.85
CA ASN A 38 -12.74 0.48 20.86
C ASN A 38 -11.74 -0.61 21.25
N ALA A 39 -12.22 -1.69 21.88
CA ALA A 39 -11.41 -2.81 22.33
C ALA A 39 -10.91 -3.71 21.19
N ALA A 40 -9.77 -4.39 21.39
CA ALA A 40 -9.16 -5.27 20.39
C ALA A 40 -10.08 -6.43 19.93
N ASP A 41 -10.98 -6.86 20.81
CA ASP A 41 -11.98 -7.91 20.60
C ASP A 41 -13.41 -7.37 20.41
N GLN A 42 -13.55 -6.06 20.12
CA GLN A 42 -14.85 -5.43 19.91
C GLN A 42 -15.66 -6.17 18.84
N GLY A 43 -16.89 -6.55 19.20
CA GLY A 43 -17.82 -7.21 18.29
C GLY A 43 -18.36 -6.29 17.20
N ALA A 44 -19.23 -6.83 16.35
CA ALA A 44 -19.84 -6.08 15.25
C ALA A 44 -20.94 -5.08 15.70
N TRP A 45 -21.48 -5.23 16.91
CA TRP A 45 -22.50 -4.33 17.49
C TRP A 45 -22.62 -4.59 19.01
N PRO A 46 -22.88 -3.56 19.85
CA PRO A 46 -22.97 -2.13 19.53
C PRO A 46 -21.61 -1.50 19.16
N PRO A 47 -21.60 -0.27 18.60
CA PRO A 47 -20.36 0.49 18.45
C PRO A 47 -19.71 0.79 19.81
N PRO A 48 -18.41 1.12 19.85
CA PRO A 48 -17.76 1.71 21.00
C PRO A 48 -18.52 2.94 21.52
N GLU A 49 -18.49 3.19 22.83
CA GLU A 49 -19.27 4.29 23.43
C GLU A 49 -18.81 5.68 22.96
N ASP A 50 -17.52 5.81 22.64
CA ASP A 50 -16.91 7.04 22.11
C ASP A 50 -16.89 7.10 20.57
N TRP A 51 -17.54 6.14 19.89
CA TRP A 51 -17.67 6.18 18.45
C TRP A 51 -18.60 7.32 18.00
N ASN A 52 -18.02 8.35 17.39
CA ASN A 52 -18.74 9.51 16.87
C ASN A 52 -18.92 9.46 15.35
N ASN A 53 -19.47 8.36 14.81
CA ASN A 53 -19.76 8.21 13.37
C ASN A 53 -18.57 8.59 12.46
N GLY A 54 -17.38 8.07 12.75
CA GLY A 54 -16.16 8.36 11.98
C GLY A 54 -15.30 9.48 12.54
N GLU A 55 -15.85 10.36 13.37
CA GLU A 55 -15.14 11.47 14.01
C GLU A 55 -14.65 11.11 15.42
N ALA A 56 -14.46 9.82 15.71
CA ALA A 56 -13.84 9.40 16.96
C ALA A 56 -12.41 9.99 17.02
N PRO A 57 -11.95 10.50 18.18
CA PRO A 57 -10.65 11.18 18.31
C PRO A 57 -9.49 10.16 18.37
N TYR A 58 -9.56 9.13 17.53
CA TYR A 58 -8.53 8.09 17.44
C TYR A 58 -7.42 8.56 16.50
N PRO A 59 -6.16 8.19 16.77
CA PRO A 59 -5.06 8.44 15.84
C PRO A 59 -5.29 7.73 14.50
N HIS A 60 -4.87 8.38 13.42
CA HIS A 60 -4.87 7.82 12.07
C HIS A 60 -3.48 7.32 11.64
N GLU A 61 -2.40 7.80 12.25
CA GLU A 61 -1.04 7.44 11.89
C GLU A 61 -0.40 6.54 12.95
N TYR A 62 0.15 5.41 12.53
CA TYR A 62 0.81 4.43 13.39
C TYR A 62 2.17 4.02 12.84
N GLU A 63 3.08 3.66 13.74
CA GLU A 63 4.27 2.91 13.39
C GLU A 63 4.14 1.47 13.87
N VAL A 64 4.49 0.53 12.98
CA VAL A 64 4.63 -0.88 13.30
C VAL A 64 6.11 -1.21 13.40
N TRP A 65 6.49 -1.75 14.56
CA TRP A 65 7.84 -2.21 14.84
C TRP A 65 7.86 -3.73 14.88
N ILE A 66 8.81 -4.32 14.16
CA ILE A 66 9.02 -5.77 14.11
C ILE A 66 10.46 -6.05 14.47
N ASN A 67 10.66 -6.97 15.41
CA ASN A 67 11.99 -7.42 15.86
C ASN A 67 12.91 -6.28 16.35
N GLY A 68 12.31 -5.19 16.85
CA GLY A 68 13.04 -4.03 17.39
C GLY A 68 13.35 -2.93 16.37
N GLU A 69 12.91 -3.08 15.13
CA GLU A 69 13.07 -2.08 14.07
C GLU A 69 11.71 -1.58 13.61
N VAL A 70 11.66 -0.32 13.18
CA VAL A 70 10.47 0.20 12.51
C VAL A 70 10.42 -0.35 11.09
N CYS A 71 9.31 -0.99 10.74
CA CYS A 71 9.17 -1.65 9.44
C CYS A 71 8.09 -1.02 8.58
N GLN A 72 7.14 -0.28 9.17
CA GLN A 72 6.01 0.27 8.43
C GLN A 72 5.40 1.49 9.14
N THR A 73 5.10 2.52 8.36
CA THR A 73 4.16 3.59 8.73
C THR A 73 2.79 3.29 8.13
N VAL A 74 1.74 3.44 8.94
CA VAL A 74 0.36 3.11 8.56
C VAL A 74 -0.52 4.34 8.73
N PHE A 75 -1.20 4.74 7.65
CA PHE A 75 -2.30 5.68 7.66
C PHE A 75 -3.61 4.90 7.60
N LEU A 76 -4.38 4.98 8.68
CA LEU A 76 -5.56 4.17 8.91
C LEU A 76 -6.80 5.07 8.88
N HIS A 77 -7.52 5.05 7.77
CA HIS A 77 -8.81 5.71 7.66
C HIS A 77 -9.95 4.68 7.74
N TRP A 78 -11.12 5.16 8.15
CA TRP A 78 -12.32 4.36 8.34
C TRP A 78 -13.54 5.16 7.89
N PRO A 79 -14.63 4.51 7.44
CA PRO A 79 -15.82 5.25 7.07
C PRO A 79 -16.67 5.55 8.31
N ALA A 80 -17.56 6.55 8.21
CA ALA A 80 -18.45 6.95 9.30
C ALA A 80 -19.33 5.82 9.90
N TRP A 81 -19.53 4.73 9.15
CA TRP A 81 -20.41 3.64 9.51
C TRP A 81 -19.71 2.39 10.06
N ASP A 82 -18.37 2.32 9.97
CA ASP A 82 -17.57 1.16 10.39
C ASP A 82 -16.39 1.60 11.26
N TRP A 83 -16.44 1.27 12.55
CA TRP A 83 -15.33 1.54 13.48
C TRP A 83 -14.27 0.44 13.48
N ALA A 84 -14.57 -0.75 12.95
CA ALA A 84 -13.70 -1.92 13.06
C ALA A 84 -12.33 -1.73 12.39
N PRO A 85 -12.17 -0.95 11.31
CA PRO A 85 -10.85 -0.64 10.76
C PRO A 85 -10.00 0.20 11.70
N SER A 86 -10.58 1.04 12.57
CA SER A 86 -9.83 2.03 13.37
C SER A 86 -8.85 1.44 14.39
N ASN A 87 -8.93 0.14 14.66
CA ASN A 87 -8.08 -0.56 15.61
C ASN A 87 -7.45 -1.83 15.06
N SER A 88 -7.33 -1.93 13.74
CA SER A 88 -6.80 -3.14 13.10
C SER A 88 -5.97 -2.86 11.88
N HIS A 89 -4.98 -3.72 11.65
CA HIS A 89 -4.11 -3.60 10.51
C HIS A 89 -3.55 -4.96 10.07
N TRP A 90 -3.18 -5.05 8.80
CA TRP A 90 -2.53 -6.22 8.22
C TRP A 90 -1.13 -5.87 7.74
N VAL A 91 -0.13 -6.59 8.25
CA VAL A 91 1.27 -6.44 7.84
C VAL A 91 1.64 -7.60 6.93
N ASP A 92 2.02 -7.32 5.67
CA ASP A 92 2.47 -8.37 4.73
C ASP A 92 3.85 -8.91 5.12
N LEU A 93 4.02 -10.24 5.10
CA LEU A 93 5.30 -10.92 5.35
C LEU A 93 5.86 -11.62 4.10
N GLY A 94 5.10 -11.64 3.00
CA GLY A 94 5.49 -12.32 1.76
C GLY A 94 5.19 -13.83 1.77
N GLU A 95 5.88 -14.58 0.91
CA GLU A 95 5.65 -16.03 0.72
C GLU A 95 6.45 -16.90 1.69
N GLU A 96 7.56 -16.36 2.22
CA GLU A 96 8.50 -17.07 3.08
C GLU A 96 8.63 -16.32 4.43
N PRO A 97 7.64 -16.42 5.33
CA PRO A 97 7.74 -15.77 6.63
C PRO A 97 8.85 -16.41 7.47
N GLY A 98 9.50 -15.60 8.31
CA GLY A 98 10.34 -16.07 9.39
C GLY A 98 9.54 -16.89 10.42
N ALA A 99 10.27 -17.61 11.27
CA ALA A 99 9.66 -18.49 12.27
C ALA A 99 8.88 -17.72 13.36
N GLU A 100 9.40 -16.57 13.78
CA GLU A 100 8.86 -15.78 14.89
C GLU A 100 9.04 -14.28 14.64
N TYR A 101 8.08 -13.49 15.14
CA TYR A 101 8.10 -12.03 15.09
C TYR A 101 7.74 -11.44 16.45
N ARG A 102 8.49 -10.41 16.87
CA ARG A 102 8.15 -9.56 18.01
C ARG A 102 7.60 -8.25 17.52
N VAL A 103 6.35 -7.95 17.84
CA VAL A 103 5.61 -6.81 17.27
C VAL A 103 5.16 -5.87 18.38
N LYS A 104 5.30 -4.58 18.14
CA LYS A 104 4.69 -3.51 18.95
C LYS A 104 4.33 -2.34 18.05
N ILE A 105 3.38 -1.53 18.50
CA ILE A 105 2.93 -0.35 17.75
C ILE A 105 2.96 0.89 18.64
N ARG A 106 2.99 2.05 18.01
CA ARG A 106 2.71 3.35 18.63
C ARG A 106 1.97 4.22 17.63
N ALA A 107 1.23 5.19 18.14
CA ALA A 107 0.48 6.12 17.32
C ALA A 107 1.16 7.48 17.28
N LYS A 108 1.00 8.23 16.18
CA LYS A 108 1.31 9.65 16.15
C LYS A 108 0.09 10.44 16.60
N SER A 109 0.30 11.34 17.53
CA SER A 109 -0.73 12.14 18.19
C SER A 109 -0.10 13.46 18.64
N ASP A 110 -0.80 14.57 18.42
CA ASP A 110 -0.37 15.92 18.83
C ASP A 110 1.08 16.28 18.41
N GLY A 111 1.50 15.86 17.21
CA GLY A 111 2.83 16.15 16.67
C GLY A 111 3.97 15.31 17.25
N GLY A 112 3.68 14.32 18.09
CA GLY A 112 4.64 13.37 18.64
C GLY A 112 4.15 11.93 18.55
N PHE A 113 4.99 10.98 18.95
CA PHE A 113 4.59 9.59 19.09
C PHE A 113 4.18 9.28 20.53
N THR A 114 3.10 8.51 20.67
CA THR A 114 2.67 7.94 21.94
C THR A 114 3.68 6.90 22.46
N ALA A 115 3.49 6.45 23.71
CA ALA A 115 4.19 5.27 24.20
C ALA A 115 3.84 4.03 23.36
N PHE A 116 4.77 3.08 23.29
CA PHE A 116 4.50 1.79 22.67
C PHE A 116 3.44 1.00 23.44
N THR A 117 2.70 0.17 22.71
CA THR A 117 2.00 -0.98 23.30
C THR A 117 3.00 -1.95 23.93
N ASP A 118 2.48 -2.91 24.70
CA ASP A 118 3.24 -4.11 25.03
C ASP A 118 3.71 -4.83 23.75
N GLU A 119 4.86 -5.49 23.85
CA GLU A 119 5.44 -6.28 22.76
C GLU A 119 4.81 -7.68 22.75
N VAL A 120 4.31 -8.09 21.58
CA VAL A 120 3.65 -9.38 21.36
C VAL A 120 4.55 -10.25 20.49
N THR A 121 4.75 -11.50 20.88
CA THR A 121 5.48 -12.49 20.10
C THR A 121 4.52 -13.43 19.37
N VAL A 122 4.71 -13.62 18.07
CA VAL A 122 3.88 -14.51 17.23
C VAL A 122 4.74 -15.44 16.39
N GLY A 123 4.37 -16.71 16.33
CA GLY A 123 5.01 -17.74 15.50
C GLY A 123 4.24 -18.01 14.21
N SER A 124 4.94 -18.28 13.12
CA SER A 124 4.35 -18.64 11.81
C SER A 124 3.94 -20.11 11.71
N ASP A 125 4.42 -20.97 12.62
CA ASP A 125 4.03 -22.38 12.77
C ASP A 125 2.54 -22.57 13.15
N HIS A 126 1.91 -21.53 13.69
CA HIS A 126 0.50 -21.48 14.03
C HIS A 126 -0.34 -20.63 13.06
N ALA A 127 0.19 -20.36 11.87
CA ALA A 127 -0.50 -19.53 10.87
C ALA A 127 -1.88 -20.10 10.51
N ARG A 128 -2.89 -19.22 10.46
CA ARG A 128 -4.29 -19.59 10.16
C ARG A 128 -4.75 -19.01 8.82
N PRO A 129 -5.75 -19.60 8.16
CA PRO A 129 -6.36 -18.97 6.98
C PRO A 129 -6.91 -17.57 7.30
N TRP A 130 -6.69 -16.63 6.40
CA TRP A 130 -7.31 -15.31 6.45
C TRP A 130 -8.83 -15.42 6.28
N SER A 131 -9.54 -14.60 7.05
CA SER A 131 -10.97 -14.40 6.92
C SER A 131 -11.25 -12.90 6.92
N ALA A 132 -12.13 -12.45 6.01
CA ALA A 132 -12.57 -11.06 5.99
C ALA A 132 -13.15 -10.65 7.36
N PRO A 133 -12.86 -9.43 7.83
CA PRO A 133 -13.56 -8.86 8.97
C PRO A 133 -15.07 -8.83 8.72
N ARG A 134 -15.87 -9.08 9.76
CA ARG A 134 -17.33 -8.90 9.67
C ARG A 134 -17.62 -7.40 9.71
N LEU A 135 -18.33 -6.91 8.70
CA LEU A 135 -18.75 -5.50 8.66
C LEU A 135 -19.86 -5.25 9.71
N PRO A 136 -19.78 -4.15 10.48
CA PRO A 136 -20.80 -3.79 11.48
C PRO A 136 -22.17 -3.46 10.90
N ARG A 137 -22.23 -3.00 9.65
CA ARG A 137 -23.47 -2.70 8.93
C ARG A 137 -23.47 -3.40 7.57
N GLY A 138 -24.68 -3.67 7.06
CA GLY A 138 -24.87 -4.25 5.73
C GLY A 138 -24.24 -3.38 4.65
N GLU A 139 -23.66 -4.03 3.64
CA GLU A 139 -22.92 -3.43 2.54
C GLU A 139 -23.75 -2.34 1.84
N ARG A 140 -23.23 -1.11 1.81
CA ARG A 140 -23.81 -0.07 0.96
C ARG A 140 -23.30 -0.30 -0.45
N ARG A 141 -24.22 -0.46 -1.41
CA ARG A 141 -23.84 -0.47 -2.84
C ARG A 141 -23.13 0.84 -3.16
N SER A 142 -21.85 0.74 -3.48
CA SER A 142 -21.11 1.84 -4.10
C SER A 142 -21.81 2.18 -5.42
N VAL A 143 -22.17 3.45 -5.59
CA VAL A 143 -22.70 3.97 -6.85
C VAL A 143 -21.51 4.53 -7.60
N ASP A 144 -21.16 3.84 -8.68
CA ASP A 144 -20.30 4.20 -9.80
C ASP A 144 -19.24 5.29 -9.57
N ALA A 145 -17.96 4.91 -9.72
CA ALA A 145 -16.87 5.88 -9.78
C ALA A 145 -16.31 5.89 -11.19
N GLY A 146 -16.32 7.08 -11.82
CA GLY A 146 -15.78 7.36 -13.15
C GLY A 146 -14.29 7.03 -13.30
N PRO A 147 -13.65 7.44 -14.41
CA PRO A 147 -12.23 7.16 -14.69
C PRO A 147 -11.30 7.48 -13.49
N ARG A 148 -10.36 6.60 -13.14
CA ARG A 148 -9.64 6.52 -11.83
C ARG A 148 -8.14 6.54 -11.99
N HIS A 149 -7.41 7.59 -11.62
CA HIS A 149 -6.15 7.84 -12.33
C HIS A 149 -5.13 8.66 -11.52
N GLY A 150 -3.85 8.34 -11.72
CA GLY A 150 -2.75 9.16 -11.25
C GLY A 150 -1.39 8.46 -11.38
N THR A 151 -0.36 9.10 -10.84
CA THR A 151 0.97 8.50 -10.70
C THR A 151 1.71 9.17 -9.56
N VAL A 152 2.73 8.50 -9.02
CA VAL A 152 3.56 9.11 -7.96
C VAL A 152 4.25 10.37 -8.48
N ASN A 153 4.08 11.46 -7.74
CA ASN A 153 4.63 12.77 -7.99
C ASN A 153 6.04 12.94 -7.41
N HIS A 154 6.23 12.54 -6.15
CA HIS A 154 7.53 12.54 -5.47
C HIS A 154 7.67 11.28 -4.60
N PRO A 155 8.74 10.49 -4.74
CA PRO A 155 9.78 10.60 -5.78
C PRO A 155 9.18 10.40 -7.19
N ARG A 156 9.81 10.97 -8.22
CA ARG A 156 9.21 10.96 -9.56
C ARG A 156 9.14 9.55 -10.13
N SER A 157 7.94 9.14 -10.56
CA SER A 157 7.71 7.82 -11.18
C SER A 157 8.22 7.75 -12.63
N ARG A 158 8.55 6.55 -13.11
CA ARG A 158 8.94 6.27 -14.52
C ARG A 158 7.89 6.76 -15.51
N ALA A 159 6.61 6.56 -15.22
CA ALA A 159 5.51 7.05 -16.06
C ALA A 159 5.49 8.58 -16.12
N ALA A 160 5.67 9.26 -14.99
CA ALA A 160 5.79 10.72 -14.95
C ALA A 160 6.98 11.20 -15.78
N VAL A 161 8.20 10.70 -15.50
CA VAL A 161 9.41 11.20 -16.17
C VAL A 161 9.45 10.86 -17.66
N ALA A 162 9.09 9.63 -18.03
CA ALA A 162 9.18 9.18 -19.41
C ALA A 162 8.03 9.72 -20.26
N ILE A 163 6.79 9.66 -19.78
CA ILE A 163 5.62 9.91 -20.61
C ILE A 163 5.10 11.34 -20.42
N ARG A 164 4.86 11.77 -19.18
CA ARG A 164 4.28 13.09 -18.89
C ARG A 164 5.29 14.22 -19.12
N ASP A 165 6.48 14.08 -18.53
CA ASP A 165 7.50 15.13 -18.49
C ASP A 165 8.42 15.07 -19.72
N SER A 166 8.35 13.98 -20.49
CA SER A 166 9.13 13.76 -21.72
C SER A 166 10.65 13.94 -21.53
N ASP A 167 11.19 13.42 -20.43
CA ASP A 167 12.61 13.52 -20.10
C ASP A 167 13.49 13.05 -21.28
N PRO A 168 14.59 13.78 -21.60
CA PRO A 168 15.41 13.52 -22.78
C PRO A 168 16.47 12.42 -22.59
N SER A 169 16.58 11.82 -21.41
CA SER A 169 17.48 10.67 -21.18
C SER A 169 17.18 9.55 -22.18
N ARG A 170 18.24 8.85 -22.60
CA ARG A 170 18.15 7.83 -23.67
C ARG A 170 17.14 6.73 -23.32
N ILE A 171 17.14 6.26 -22.07
CA ILE A 171 16.19 5.26 -21.60
C ILE A 171 14.74 5.75 -21.64
N CYS A 172 14.46 7.02 -21.30
CA CYS A 172 13.12 7.61 -21.39
C CYS A 172 12.65 7.76 -22.85
N VAL A 173 13.56 8.14 -23.76
CA VAL A 173 13.28 8.19 -25.20
C VAL A 173 12.94 6.81 -25.74
N GLU A 174 13.71 5.79 -25.36
CA GLU A 174 13.47 4.42 -25.79
C GLU A 174 12.19 3.85 -25.18
N ALA A 175 11.91 4.14 -23.91
CA ALA A 175 10.67 3.76 -23.25
C ALA A 175 9.46 4.29 -24.01
N ARG A 176 9.46 5.59 -24.36
CA ARG A 176 8.39 6.19 -25.18
C ARG A 176 8.26 5.54 -26.57
N ARG A 177 9.38 5.15 -27.19
CA ARG A 177 9.37 4.46 -28.50
C ARG A 177 8.73 3.08 -28.41
N LEU A 178 8.94 2.37 -27.30
CA LEU A 178 8.43 1.02 -27.09
C LEU A 178 6.99 0.98 -26.59
N ASN A 179 6.57 1.98 -25.82
CA ASN A 179 5.20 2.13 -25.34
C ASN A 179 4.23 2.36 -26.50
N THR A 180 3.06 1.74 -26.42
CA THR A 180 1.93 2.06 -27.32
C THR A 180 0.89 2.93 -26.63
N SER A 181 0.96 3.08 -25.31
CA SER A 181 0.15 4.01 -24.53
C SER A 181 0.98 5.22 -24.09
N THR A 182 0.36 6.39 -24.10
CA THR A 182 0.91 7.64 -23.54
C THR A 182 0.16 8.08 -22.27
N THR A 183 -0.65 7.18 -21.71
CA THR A 183 -1.54 7.46 -20.59
C THR A 183 -0.77 7.28 -19.28
N TRP A 184 0.02 8.29 -18.92
CA TRP A 184 0.93 8.25 -17.76
C TRP A 184 0.21 8.03 -16.43
N GLN A 185 -1.07 8.38 -16.34
CA GLN A 185 -1.89 8.26 -15.13
C GLN A 185 -2.58 6.88 -14.97
N GLU A 186 -2.25 5.89 -15.82
CA GLU A 186 -2.99 4.62 -15.99
C GLU A 186 -2.10 3.39 -16.18
N VAL A 187 -0.98 3.31 -15.47
CA VAL A 187 -0.16 2.09 -15.54
C VAL A 187 -0.84 0.95 -14.76
N ILE A 188 -1.64 0.16 -15.47
CA ILE A 188 -2.50 -0.92 -14.98
C ILE A 188 -2.30 -2.21 -15.79
N PRO A 189 -2.65 -3.41 -15.26
CA PRO A 189 -2.39 -4.70 -15.94
C PRO A 189 -3.06 -4.89 -17.30
N GLY A 190 -4.06 -4.05 -17.62
CA GLY A 190 -4.87 -4.13 -18.83
C GLY A 190 -6.19 -4.86 -18.58
N ALA A 191 -7.27 -4.36 -19.18
CA ALA A 191 -8.64 -4.83 -18.91
C ALA A 191 -8.84 -6.34 -19.20
N ALA A 192 -8.23 -6.86 -20.27
CA ALA A 192 -8.35 -8.28 -20.61
C ALA A 192 -7.73 -9.19 -19.53
N ARG A 193 -6.56 -8.82 -18.97
CA ARG A 193 -5.93 -9.58 -17.89
C ARG A 193 -6.74 -9.48 -16.59
N MET A 194 -7.26 -8.29 -16.27
CA MET A 194 -8.13 -8.10 -15.10
C MET A 194 -9.48 -8.81 -15.23
N LEU A 195 -9.96 -9.11 -16.43
CA LEU A 195 -11.19 -9.87 -16.67
C LEU A 195 -10.95 -11.39 -16.63
N ASP A 196 -9.74 -11.85 -16.93
CA ASP A 196 -9.34 -13.25 -16.87
C ASP A 196 -9.06 -13.69 -15.42
N ASP A 197 -8.42 -12.82 -14.65
CA ASP A 197 -8.16 -13.01 -13.22
C ASP A 197 -8.42 -11.68 -12.49
N TYR A 198 -9.27 -11.68 -11.45
CA TYR A 198 -9.77 -10.44 -10.83
C TYR A 198 -8.78 -9.91 -9.79
N PRO A 199 -8.28 -8.66 -9.89
CA PRO A 199 -7.43 -8.11 -8.83
C PRO A 199 -8.14 -7.99 -7.49
N TRP A 200 -9.45 -7.76 -7.44
CA TRP A 200 -10.17 -7.66 -6.18
C TRP A 200 -10.82 -8.99 -5.82
N ASN A 201 -10.65 -9.42 -4.57
CA ASN A 201 -11.38 -10.54 -4.01
C ASN A 201 -12.51 -10.03 -3.10
N ASN A 202 -13.74 -9.99 -3.64
CA ASN A 202 -14.88 -9.45 -2.92
C ASN A 202 -15.26 -10.27 -1.67
N GLY A 203 -15.07 -11.59 -1.70
CA GLY A 203 -15.38 -12.46 -0.57
C GLY A 203 -14.44 -12.25 0.62
N GLN A 204 -13.16 -11.99 0.34
CA GLN A 204 -12.13 -11.83 1.35
C GLN A 204 -11.75 -10.36 1.63
N ARG A 205 -12.30 -9.42 0.85
CA ARG A 205 -12.14 -7.96 0.97
C ARG A 205 -10.70 -7.48 0.88
N TYR A 206 -9.96 -7.95 -0.12
CA TYR A 206 -8.60 -7.48 -0.36
C TYR A 206 -8.21 -7.49 -1.84
N LEU A 207 -7.14 -6.76 -2.14
CA LEU A 207 -6.53 -6.64 -3.46
C LEU A 207 -5.42 -7.69 -3.64
N GLU A 208 -5.62 -8.59 -4.60
CA GLU A 208 -4.73 -9.64 -5.09
C GLU A 208 -3.87 -9.11 -6.25
N TYR A 209 -3.01 -8.13 -5.98
CA TYR A 209 -2.17 -7.53 -7.03
C TYR A 209 -0.93 -8.37 -7.35
N ARG A 210 -0.45 -9.24 -6.45
CA ARG A 210 0.85 -9.91 -6.62
C ARG A 210 0.83 -10.86 -7.82
N LYS A 211 -0.28 -11.57 -8.04
CA LYS A 211 -0.43 -12.52 -9.14
C LYS A 211 -0.30 -11.91 -10.54
N PHE A 212 -0.32 -10.58 -10.67
CA PHE A 212 -0.17 -9.90 -11.97
C PHE A 212 1.27 -9.61 -12.37
N PHE A 213 2.23 -9.77 -11.45
CA PHE A 213 3.63 -9.50 -11.72
C PHE A 213 4.37 -10.78 -12.09
N GLU A 214 4.97 -10.80 -13.28
CA GLU A 214 5.76 -11.92 -13.77
C GLU A 214 7.08 -11.42 -14.37
N GLY A 215 8.21 -11.95 -13.91
CA GLY A 215 9.50 -11.48 -14.37
C GLY A 215 9.71 -9.98 -14.10
N ALA A 216 10.45 -9.31 -14.99
CA ALA A 216 10.85 -7.92 -14.81
C ALA A 216 9.79 -6.90 -15.32
N THR A 217 8.50 -7.13 -15.00
CA THR A 217 7.38 -6.32 -15.50
C THR A 217 6.65 -5.55 -14.40
N VAL A 218 7.30 -5.32 -13.25
CA VAL A 218 6.71 -4.49 -12.19
C VAL A 218 6.39 -3.09 -12.70
N PRO A 219 7.29 -2.39 -13.43
CA PRO A 219 7.02 -1.04 -13.91
C PRO A 219 5.85 -0.90 -14.88
N SER A 220 5.58 -1.89 -15.73
CA SER A 220 4.45 -1.88 -16.67
C SER A 220 3.21 -2.59 -16.14
N THR A 221 3.28 -3.25 -14.98
CA THR A 221 2.29 -4.22 -14.48
C THR A 221 2.05 -5.41 -15.43
N GLY A 222 3.00 -5.70 -16.31
CA GLY A 222 2.88 -6.71 -17.38
C GLY A 222 1.92 -6.30 -18.50
N ASN A 223 1.61 -5.01 -18.62
CA ASN A 223 0.82 -4.48 -19.73
C ASN A 223 1.73 -4.08 -20.89
N GLU A 224 1.60 -4.77 -22.02
CA GLU A 224 2.44 -4.53 -23.21
C GLU A 224 2.40 -3.07 -23.70
N ALA A 225 1.30 -2.35 -23.43
CA ALA A 225 1.17 -0.95 -23.81
C ALA A 225 2.17 -0.02 -23.09
N PHE A 226 2.70 -0.46 -21.95
CA PHE A 226 3.66 0.26 -21.11
C PHE A 226 5.02 -0.46 -20.99
N ARG A 227 5.31 -1.44 -21.87
CA ARG A 227 6.54 -2.27 -21.79
C ARG A 227 7.85 -1.48 -21.80
N GLY A 228 7.86 -0.26 -22.32
CA GLY A 228 9.03 0.61 -22.28
C GLY A 228 9.41 1.05 -20.86
N LEU A 229 8.46 1.03 -19.92
CA LEU A 229 8.75 1.31 -18.51
C LEU A 229 9.57 0.18 -17.85
N ASP A 230 9.58 -1.02 -18.43
CA ASP A 230 10.30 -2.20 -17.92
C ASP A 230 11.79 -2.23 -18.29
N LEU A 231 12.27 -1.25 -19.09
CA LEU A 231 13.66 -1.19 -19.50
C LEU A 231 14.61 -1.20 -18.30
N ALA A 232 15.60 -2.08 -18.34
CA ALA A 232 16.71 -2.09 -17.42
C ALA A 232 17.80 -1.10 -17.92
N PRO A 233 18.41 -0.31 -17.02
CA PRO A 233 19.60 0.48 -17.35
C PRO A 233 20.73 -0.38 -17.90
N ASP A 234 21.43 0.12 -18.91
CA ASP A 234 22.68 -0.45 -19.44
C ASP A 234 23.56 0.65 -20.07
N ASP A 235 24.75 0.28 -20.57
CA ASP A 235 25.71 1.23 -21.17
C ASP A 235 25.16 1.97 -22.41
N THR A 236 24.14 1.42 -23.08
CA THR A 236 23.54 2.00 -24.28
C THR A 236 22.42 2.98 -23.92
N LEU A 237 21.50 2.54 -23.06
CA LEU A 237 20.31 3.26 -22.61
C LEU A 237 20.61 4.28 -21.52
N GLY A 238 21.68 4.09 -20.75
CA GLY A 238 21.98 4.87 -19.56
C GLY A 238 20.96 4.61 -18.44
N GLU A 239 20.97 5.49 -17.46
CA GLU A 239 20.15 5.38 -16.25
C GLU A 239 18.78 6.04 -16.38
N TRP A 240 17.80 5.47 -15.68
CA TRP A 240 16.57 6.18 -15.35
C TRP A 240 16.89 7.43 -14.50
N PRO A 241 16.21 8.58 -14.73
CA PRO A 241 16.34 9.73 -13.86
C PRO A 241 16.05 9.38 -12.39
N LEU A 242 16.96 9.77 -11.49
CA LEU A 242 16.89 9.46 -10.07
C LEU A 242 16.34 10.63 -9.25
N THR A 243 15.44 10.35 -8.30
CA THR A 243 15.14 11.30 -7.22
C THR A 243 16.09 11.03 -6.03
N GLU A 244 16.77 12.05 -5.52
CA GLU A 244 17.58 11.90 -4.30
C GLU A 244 16.68 11.94 -3.07
N LEU A 245 16.84 10.97 -2.17
CA LEU A 245 16.13 10.88 -0.90
C LEU A 245 17.15 10.85 0.25
N ASP A 246 16.96 11.74 1.24
CA ASP A 246 17.78 11.80 2.44
C ASP A 246 17.24 10.83 3.51
N THR A 247 17.95 9.72 3.70
CA THR A 247 17.61 8.69 4.69
C THR A 247 18.04 9.03 6.11
N SER A 248 18.75 10.15 6.31
CA SER A 248 19.02 10.72 7.62
C SER A 248 17.91 11.65 8.11
N ALA A 249 17.05 12.11 7.20
CA ALA A 249 15.95 13.01 7.52
C ALA A 249 14.98 12.34 8.51
N PRO A 250 14.49 13.09 9.52
CA PRO A 250 13.54 12.54 10.50
C PRO A 250 12.19 12.18 9.88
N THR A 251 11.84 12.80 8.77
CA THR A 251 10.67 12.48 7.95
C THR A 251 11.01 12.63 6.48
N GLN A 252 10.26 11.92 5.63
CA GLN A 252 10.21 12.18 4.20
C GLN A 252 8.76 12.26 3.76
N THR A 253 8.49 13.04 2.72
CA THR A 253 7.14 13.19 2.17
C THR A 253 7.07 12.53 0.81
N PHE A 254 6.08 11.67 0.60
CA PHE A 254 5.79 11.06 -0.69
C PHE A 254 4.49 11.67 -1.20
N SER A 255 4.35 11.91 -2.49
CA SER A 255 3.13 12.54 -3.04
C SER A 255 2.66 11.85 -4.30
N TYR A 256 1.36 11.95 -4.56
CA TYR A 256 0.68 11.33 -5.68
C TYR A 256 -0.15 12.37 -6.43
N ASP A 257 0.02 12.43 -7.75
CA ASP A 257 -0.78 13.30 -8.61
C ASP A 257 -2.05 12.56 -9.02
N TYR A 258 -3.17 12.81 -8.33
CA TYR A 258 -4.47 12.31 -8.76
C TYR A 258 -5.02 13.12 -9.93
N THR A 259 -5.59 12.43 -10.90
CA THR A 259 -6.54 13.04 -11.85
C THR A 259 -7.98 12.57 -11.58
N ALA A 260 -8.15 11.60 -10.69
CA ALA A 260 -9.41 11.23 -10.05
C ALA A 260 -9.11 10.55 -8.71
N TYR A 261 -9.77 10.98 -7.64
CA TYR A 261 -9.52 10.54 -6.27
C TYR A 261 -10.52 9.46 -5.83
N HIS A 262 -10.04 8.41 -5.14
CA HIS A 262 -10.90 7.35 -4.61
C HIS A 262 -10.63 7.05 -3.16
N THR A 263 -11.69 7.19 -2.37
CA THR A 263 -11.67 6.93 -0.94
C THR A 263 -12.91 6.17 -0.56
N ASN A 264 -12.72 4.87 -0.39
CA ASN A 264 -13.70 4.04 0.28
C ASN A 264 -12.97 2.86 0.91
N GLU A 265 -13.71 2.05 1.65
CA GLU A 265 -13.21 0.95 2.45
C GLU A 265 -12.42 -0.12 1.69
N THR A 266 -12.45 -0.10 0.36
CA THR A 266 -11.78 -1.08 -0.50
C THR A 266 -10.44 -0.61 -1.07
N TRP A 267 -10.12 0.68 -0.96
CA TRP A 267 -8.90 1.24 -1.55
C TRP A 267 -7.74 1.27 -0.57
N SER A 268 -6.53 1.07 -1.08
CA SER A 268 -5.31 1.25 -0.28
C SER A 268 -4.14 1.71 -1.14
N HIS A 269 -3.23 2.46 -0.52
CA HIS A 269 -1.89 2.73 -1.04
C HIS A 269 -0.89 1.82 -0.33
N ARG A 270 0.04 1.24 -1.07
CA ARG A 270 1.11 0.41 -0.52
C ARG A 270 2.42 0.77 -1.20
N TRP A 271 3.46 1.01 -0.40
CA TRP A 271 4.76 1.43 -0.90
C TRP A 271 5.81 0.40 -0.51
N PHE A 272 6.42 -0.17 -1.52
CA PHE A 272 7.47 -1.16 -1.43
C PHE A 272 8.77 -0.55 -1.83
N VAL A 273 9.83 -1.17 -1.34
CA VAL A 273 11.17 -0.76 -1.63
C VAL A 273 11.96 -1.99 -2.03
N THR A 274 12.86 -1.83 -2.98
CA THR A 274 13.80 -2.91 -3.38
C THR A 274 14.64 -3.38 -2.20
N ARG A 275 15.02 -4.67 -2.21
CA ARG A 275 16.02 -5.24 -1.30
C ARG A 275 17.37 -4.55 -1.50
N ALA A 276 18.22 -4.62 -0.49
CA ALA A 276 19.52 -3.94 -0.51
C ALA A 276 20.49 -4.48 -1.58
N ASP A 277 20.30 -5.72 -2.04
CA ASP A 277 21.13 -6.42 -3.02
C ASP A 277 20.56 -6.38 -4.45
N TRP A 278 19.49 -5.62 -4.70
CA TRP A 278 18.90 -5.49 -6.04
C TRP A 278 19.88 -4.88 -7.05
N ASP A 279 20.02 -5.56 -8.20
CA ASP A 279 20.77 -5.08 -9.37
C ASP A 279 19.83 -4.46 -10.40
N ALA A 280 19.98 -3.15 -10.61
CA ALA A 280 19.19 -2.39 -11.56
C ALA A 280 19.32 -2.91 -13.00
N ALA A 281 20.49 -3.41 -13.40
CA ALA A 281 20.74 -3.93 -14.74
C ALA A 281 19.93 -5.20 -15.05
N GLY A 282 19.43 -5.89 -14.01
CA GLY A 282 18.56 -7.06 -14.13
C GLY A 282 17.08 -6.75 -14.40
N GLY A 283 16.71 -5.46 -14.43
CA GLY A 283 15.31 -5.03 -14.41
C GLY A 283 14.71 -5.11 -13.01
N LEU A 284 13.39 -4.85 -12.90
CA LEU A 284 12.69 -4.88 -11.61
C LEU A 284 11.61 -5.96 -11.60
N ARG A 285 11.83 -6.98 -10.78
CA ARG A 285 10.90 -8.09 -10.51
C ARG A 285 10.23 -7.91 -9.16
N TRP A 286 9.15 -8.63 -8.93
CA TRP A 286 8.46 -8.56 -7.64
C TRP A 286 9.31 -9.13 -6.50
N GLU A 287 10.12 -10.16 -6.80
CA GLU A 287 11.01 -10.80 -5.83
C GLU A 287 12.16 -9.90 -5.38
N ASP A 288 12.46 -8.83 -6.14
CA ASP A 288 13.47 -7.84 -5.80
C ASP A 288 12.96 -6.86 -4.71
N LEU A 289 11.69 -6.90 -4.35
CA LEU A 289 11.09 -6.03 -3.33
C LEU A 289 11.19 -6.65 -1.93
N GLU A 290 11.34 -5.78 -0.94
CA GLU A 290 11.05 -6.12 0.45
C GLU A 290 9.58 -6.53 0.58
N PRO A 291 9.27 -7.64 1.28
CA PRO A 291 7.91 -8.15 1.34
C PRO A 291 6.97 -7.27 2.16
N ILE A 292 7.51 -6.53 3.15
CA ILE A 292 6.75 -5.59 3.97
C ILE A 292 6.73 -4.24 3.25
N PRO A 293 5.57 -3.69 2.87
CA PRO A 293 5.51 -2.31 2.41
C PRO A 293 5.87 -1.38 3.56
N PHE A 294 6.81 -0.46 3.35
CA PHE A 294 7.27 0.47 4.39
C PHE A 294 6.25 1.58 4.67
N LEU A 295 5.30 1.81 3.76
CA LEU A 295 4.18 2.73 3.95
C LEU A 295 2.88 2.09 3.44
N VAL A 296 1.84 2.14 4.25
CA VAL A 296 0.50 1.72 3.87
C VAL A 296 -0.52 2.79 4.24
N GLU A 297 -1.39 3.14 3.32
CA GLU A 297 -2.63 3.86 3.61
C GLU A 297 -3.81 2.96 3.33
N VAL A 298 -4.74 2.88 4.28
CA VAL A 298 -5.95 2.07 4.20
C VAL A 298 -7.14 3.02 4.06
N GLN A 299 -7.98 2.75 3.05
CA GLN A 299 -9.19 3.48 2.64
C GLN A 299 -9.00 4.89 2.04
N GLY A 300 -7.89 5.56 2.37
CA GLY A 300 -7.62 6.95 2.00
C GLY A 300 -8.45 7.95 2.83
N SER A 301 -7.99 9.19 2.94
CA SER A 301 -8.69 10.21 3.73
C SER A 301 -9.99 10.66 3.05
N HIS A 302 -11.09 10.82 3.79
CA HIS A 302 -12.32 11.41 3.20
C HIS A 302 -12.14 12.85 2.71
N HIS A 303 -11.00 13.48 3.01
CA HIS A 303 -10.56 14.77 2.51
C HIS A 303 -9.42 14.58 1.49
N GLU A 304 -9.65 14.94 0.23
CA GLU A 304 -8.71 14.72 -0.87
C GLU A 304 -7.35 15.41 -0.63
N GLU A 305 -7.38 16.61 -0.07
CA GLU A 305 -6.19 17.37 0.28
C GLU A 305 -5.27 16.66 1.28
N GLU A 306 -5.79 15.73 2.07
CA GLU A 306 -5.06 15.01 3.12
C GLU A 306 -4.44 13.69 2.63
N SER A 307 -4.72 13.25 1.41
CA SER A 307 -4.23 11.97 0.85
C SER A 307 -3.43 12.15 -0.43
N SER A 308 -3.09 13.40 -0.79
CA SER A 308 -2.17 13.67 -1.91
C SER A 308 -0.69 13.62 -1.51
N ALA A 309 -0.41 13.63 -0.20
CA ALA A 309 0.94 13.58 0.34
C ALA A 309 0.99 12.84 1.68
N TRP A 310 1.96 11.95 1.84
CA TRP A 310 2.20 11.18 3.06
C TRP A 310 3.57 11.53 3.63
N GLU A 311 3.59 12.10 4.84
CA GLU A 311 4.81 12.28 5.61
C GLU A 311 5.01 11.07 6.52
N PHE A 312 6.11 10.36 6.39
CA PHE A 312 6.39 9.21 7.25
C PHE A 312 7.70 9.41 8.00
N ALA A 313 7.73 8.86 9.22
CA ALA A 313 8.79 9.09 10.19
C ALA A 313 10.00 8.16 10.06
N SER A 314 9.93 7.12 9.21
CA SER A 314 11.06 6.20 9.07
C SER A 314 11.11 5.49 7.73
N PHE A 315 12.10 5.89 6.94
CA PHE A 315 12.55 5.15 5.76
C PHE A 315 13.61 4.13 6.17
N PRO A 316 13.64 2.93 5.54
CA PRO A 316 14.69 1.97 5.80
C PRO A 316 16.06 2.63 5.67
N ARG A 317 16.88 2.57 6.72
CA ARG A 317 18.20 3.21 6.79
C ARG A 317 19.18 2.48 5.88
N ARG A 318 19.22 2.90 4.62
CA ARG A 318 20.10 2.33 3.59
C ARG A 318 20.53 3.42 2.61
N THR A 319 21.66 3.23 1.97
CA THR A 319 22.21 4.17 0.99
C THR A 319 22.41 3.49 -0.37
N GLY A 320 22.51 4.28 -1.43
CA GLY A 320 22.72 3.78 -2.78
C GLY A 320 21.45 3.77 -3.64
N ARG A 321 21.59 3.17 -4.83
CA ARG A 321 20.51 3.11 -5.84
C ARG A 321 19.40 2.17 -5.38
N ALA A 322 18.17 2.56 -5.66
CA ALA A 322 17.01 1.71 -5.43
C ALA A 322 15.83 2.06 -6.32
N ALA A 323 14.84 1.16 -6.37
CA ALA A 323 13.49 1.48 -6.80
C ALA A 323 12.52 1.46 -5.60
N ILE A 324 11.56 2.38 -5.65
CA ILE A 324 10.35 2.39 -4.82
C ILE A 324 9.16 2.07 -5.73
N VAL A 325 8.33 1.13 -5.30
CA VAL A 325 7.13 0.72 -6.03
C VAL A 325 5.92 1.07 -5.21
N HIS A 326 5.04 1.87 -5.78
CA HIS A 326 3.75 2.20 -5.21
C HIS A 326 2.65 1.40 -5.92
N ILE A 327 1.73 0.83 -5.15
CA ILE A 327 0.51 0.20 -5.60
C ILE A 327 -0.66 0.93 -4.99
N TRP A 328 -1.58 1.41 -5.82
CA TRP A 328 -2.88 1.94 -5.40
C TRP A 328 -4.00 1.16 -6.07
N GLY A 329 -4.93 0.60 -5.31
CA GLY A 329 -5.99 -0.22 -5.88
C GLY A 329 -7.10 -0.59 -4.91
N GLY A 330 -8.20 -1.11 -5.46
CA GLY A 330 -9.41 -1.45 -4.72
C GLY A 330 -10.53 -2.05 -5.59
N HIS A 331 -11.77 -2.02 -5.10
CA HIS A 331 -12.96 -2.64 -5.71
C HIS A 331 -13.54 -1.84 -6.89
N GLY A 332 -12.79 -1.63 -7.98
CA GLY A 332 -13.45 -1.31 -9.26
C GLY A 332 -12.78 -1.78 -10.54
N GLY A 333 -12.38 -0.89 -11.44
CA GLY A 333 -12.01 -1.29 -12.79
C GLY A 333 -13.20 -1.72 -13.67
N PRO A 334 -12.95 -2.53 -14.72
CA PRO A 334 -13.98 -3.02 -15.64
C PRO A 334 -15.18 -3.68 -14.96
N ASP A 335 -16.35 -3.55 -15.59
CA ASP A 335 -17.55 -4.30 -15.20
C ASP A 335 -17.35 -5.79 -15.48
N THR A 336 -17.68 -6.63 -14.50
CA THR A 336 -17.75 -8.08 -14.71
C THR A 336 -18.94 -8.43 -15.59
N PRO A 337 -18.83 -9.35 -16.58
CA PRO A 337 -19.91 -9.65 -17.51
C PRO A 337 -21.22 -10.17 -16.88
N ASP A 338 -21.12 -10.81 -15.72
CA ASP A 338 -22.24 -11.48 -15.03
C ASP A 338 -22.59 -10.84 -13.66
N GLY A 339 -21.96 -9.72 -13.32
CA GLY A 339 -22.12 -9.07 -12.02
C GLY A 339 -21.43 -9.78 -10.86
N SER A 340 -20.59 -10.78 -11.12
CA SER A 340 -19.76 -11.44 -10.11
C SER A 340 -18.78 -10.46 -9.44
N ASN A 341 -18.15 -10.87 -8.34
CA ASN A 341 -17.19 -10.04 -7.61
C ASN A 341 -17.70 -8.65 -7.19
N GLY A 342 -19.01 -8.52 -6.94
CA GLY A 342 -19.63 -7.23 -6.62
C GLY A 342 -19.78 -6.30 -7.82
N GLY A 343 -19.75 -6.84 -9.04
CA GLY A 343 -19.96 -6.12 -10.30
C GLY A 343 -18.69 -5.62 -10.98
N LYS A 344 -17.53 -5.70 -10.33
CA LYS A 344 -16.27 -5.11 -10.77
C LYS A 344 -15.10 -6.09 -10.62
N THR A 345 -14.12 -6.03 -11.50
CA THR A 345 -12.94 -6.92 -11.43
C THR A 345 -12.02 -6.61 -10.25
N GLY A 346 -12.04 -5.38 -9.76
CA GLY A 346 -10.91 -4.76 -9.08
C GLY A 346 -9.96 -4.10 -10.07
N GLU A 347 -9.20 -3.13 -9.60
CA GLU A 347 -8.08 -2.54 -10.35
C GLU A 347 -6.98 -2.08 -9.41
N PHE A 348 -5.79 -1.92 -9.98
CA PHE A 348 -4.70 -1.24 -9.32
C PHE A 348 -3.79 -0.55 -10.32
N PHE A 349 -3.14 0.50 -9.84
CA PHE A 349 -2.17 1.33 -10.52
C PHE A 349 -0.81 1.08 -9.88
N ALA A 350 0.23 0.93 -10.70
CA ALA A 350 1.60 0.84 -10.21
C ALA A 350 2.42 2.05 -10.63
N SER A 351 3.24 2.54 -9.72
CA SER A 351 4.22 3.59 -9.98
C SER A 351 5.59 3.13 -9.49
N THR A 352 6.53 2.96 -10.42
CA THR A 352 7.94 2.69 -10.08
C THR A 352 8.73 3.98 -10.10
N CYS A 353 9.48 4.26 -9.04
CA CYS A 353 10.30 5.46 -8.91
C CYS A 353 11.76 5.03 -8.69
N ASP A 354 12.67 5.45 -9.56
CA ASP A 354 14.11 5.23 -9.35
C ASP A 354 14.65 6.33 -8.43
N VAL A 355 15.36 5.91 -7.38
CA VAL A 355 15.83 6.80 -6.32
C VAL A 355 17.31 6.56 -6.00
N MET A 356 17.95 7.61 -5.51
CA MET A 356 19.28 7.57 -4.90
C MET A 356 19.15 7.89 -3.42
N LEU A 357 19.48 6.92 -2.58
CA LEU A 357 19.41 7.04 -1.14
C LEU A 357 20.71 7.60 -0.58
N ARG A 358 20.62 8.72 0.12
CA ARG A 358 21.74 9.46 0.73
C ARG A 358 21.60 9.48 2.25
N SER A 359 22.69 9.73 2.95
CA SER A 359 22.76 9.83 4.42
C SER A 359 23.35 11.15 4.85
#